data_AF-D2VB93-F1
#
_entry.id   AF-D2VB93-F1
#
_cell.length_a   1.000
_cell.length_b   1.000
_cell.length_c   1.000
_cell.angle_alpha   90.00
_cell.angle_beta   90.00
_cell.angle_gamma   90.00
#
_symmetry.space_group_name_H-M   'P 1'
#
loop_
_entity.id
_entity.type
_entity.pdbx_description
1 polymer ?
#
loop_
_entity_poly.entity_id
_entity_poly.type
_entity_poly.pdbx_seq_one_letter_code
_entity_poly.pdbx_strand_id
1 'polypeptide(L)'
;MPLDFKFEIGNPFLLGNAIGFLGYAGACKLQRVHFVRRPWHLITTMLLTGTGFQAYSGAHESFTDDLVRKRRLYVQRRRKRFNSSDDVADRVNDDKDLYKNISKDLAQ
;
A
#
# COMPACT_ATOMS: atom_id res chain seq x y z
N MET A 1 6.20 -26.96 -10.63
CA MET A 1 5.67 -25.63 -10.25
C MET A 1 5.71 -24.77 -11.50
N PRO A 2 4.59 -24.44 -12.16
CA PRO A 2 4.66 -23.56 -13.31
C PRO A 2 4.79 -22.12 -12.79
N LEU A 3 5.90 -21.49 -13.13
CA LEU A 3 6.09 -20.06 -13.01
C LEU A 3 5.15 -19.40 -14.02
N ASP A 4 3.91 -19.12 -13.61
CA ASP A 4 2.99 -18.26 -14.37
C ASP A 4 3.51 -16.82 -14.29
N PHE A 5 4.55 -16.53 -15.07
CA PHE A 5 4.94 -15.17 -15.42
C PHE A 5 3.86 -14.61 -16.34
N LYS A 6 2.74 -14.21 -15.74
CA LYS A 6 1.81 -13.31 -16.40
C LYS A 6 2.58 -12.04 -16.73
N PHE A 7 2.88 -11.85 -18.01
CA PHE A 7 3.19 -10.55 -18.60
C PHE A 7 1.94 -9.67 -18.50
N GLU A 8 1.59 -9.29 -17.27
CA GLU A 8 0.55 -8.31 -16.99
C GLU A 8 1.15 -6.94 -17.31
N ILE A 9 0.51 -6.22 -18.24
CA ILE A 9 0.78 -4.82 -18.61
C ILE A 9 0.72 -3.87 -17.37
N GLY A 10 0.42 -4.38 -16.18
CA GLY A 10 0.45 -3.69 -14.89
C GLY A 10 1.51 -4.17 -13.89
N ASN A 11 2.54 -4.94 -14.28
CA ASN A 11 3.55 -5.39 -13.32
C ASN A 11 4.25 -4.16 -12.67
N PRO A 12 4.07 -3.93 -11.35
CA PRO A 12 4.58 -2.75 -10.66
C PRO A 12 6.11 -2.67 -10.74
N PHE A 13 6.79 -3.81 -10.85
CA PHE A 13 8.24 -3.85 -11.04
C PHE A 13 8.68 -3.25 -12.39
N LEU A 14 7.97 -3.57 -13.49
CA LEU A 14 8.31 -3.04 -14.81
C LEU A 14 8.02 -1.53 -14.91
N LEU A 15 6.92 -1.07 -14.31
CA LEU A 15 6.61 0.35 -14.18
C LEU A 15 7.69 1.08 -13.36
N GLY A 16 8.09 0.52 -12.22
CA GLY A 16 9.16 1.06 -11.40
C GLY A 16 10.49 1.16 -12.17
N ASN A 17 10.88 0.12 -12.92
CA ASN A 17 12.08 0.15 -13.76
C ASN A 17 12.04 1.23 -14.84
N ALA A 18 10.88 1.45 -15.48
CA ALA A 18 10.72 2.50 -16.48
C ALA A 18 10.92 3.90 -15.86
N ILE A 19 10.39 4.12 -14.66
CA ILE A 19 10.61 5.35 -13.89
C ILE A 19 12.09 5.52 -13.55
N GLY A 20 12.76 4.46 -13.09
CA GLY A 20 14.21 4.49 -12.82
C GLY A 20 15.05 4.82 -14.04
N PHE A 21 14.73 4.24 -15.19
CA PHE A 21 15.39 4.53 -16.46
C PHE A 21 15.24 6.01 -16.86
N LEU A 22 14.03 6.55 -16.79
CA LEU A 22 13.76 7.96 -17.10
C LEU A 22 14.44 8.91 -16.12
N GLY A 23 14.46 8.57 -14.83
CA GLY A 23 15.17 9.32 -13.79
C GLY A 23 16.67 9.37 -14.05
N TYR A 24 17.28 8.22 -14.39
CA TYR A 24 18.69 8.15 -14.74
C TYR A 24 19.00 8.93 -16.03
N ALA A 25 18.17 8.80 -17.07
CA ALA A 25 18.32 9.57 -18.30
C ALA A 25 18.27 11.08 -18.05
N GLY A 26 17.33 11.53 -17.21
CA GLY A 26 17.22 12.92 -16.77
C GLY A 26 18.46 13.39 -16.01
N ALA A 27 18.98 12.59 -15.09
CA ALA A 27 20.20 12.89 -14.34
C ALA A 27 21.43 13.00 -15.24
N CYS A 28 21.60 12.07 -16.21
CA CYS A 28 22.67 12.15 -17.20
C CYS A 28 22.58 13.42 -18.05
N LYS A 29 21.37 13.81 -18.48
CA LYS A 29 21.14 15.04 -19.24
C LYS A 29 21.50 16.29 -18.43
N LEU A 30 21.13 16.34 -17.15
CA LEU A 30 21.46 17.43 -16.24
C LEU A 30 22.96 17.56 -15.99
N GLN A 31 23.65 16.44 -15.82
CA GLN A 31 25.10 16.41 -15.60
C GLN A 31 25.91 16.59 -16.88
N ARG A 32 25.26 16.63 -18.05
CA ARG A 32 25.90 16.63 -19.38
C ARG A 32 26.87 15.46 -19.56
N VAL A 33 26.50 14.31 -18.99
CA VAL A 33 27.29 13.08 -19.03
C VAL A 33 26.64 12.12 -20.02
N HIS A 34 27.45 11.41 -20.81
CA HIS A 34 26.92 10.35 -21.67
C HIS A 34 26.16 9.30 -20.86
N PHE A 35 24.99 8.93 -21.35
CA PHE A 35 24.09 7.97 -20.72
C PHE A 35 24.77 6.64 -20.38
N VAL A 36 25.65 6.16 -21.27
CA VAL A 36 26.34 4.86 -21.09
C VAL A 36 27.61 4.98 -20.26
N ARG A 37 27.97 6.17 -19.73
CA ARG A 37 29.22 6.35 -19.00
C ARG A 37 29.29 5.52 -17.71
N ARG A 38 28.15 5.31 -17.04
CA ARG A 38 28.07 4.56 -15.78
C ARG A 38 26.90 3.57 -15.82
N PRO A 39 27.00 2.47 -16.60
CA PRO A 39 25.89 1.55 -16.81
C PRO A 39 25.47 0.83 -15.53
N TRP A 40 26.41 0.61 -14.60
CA TRP A 40 26.10 0.07 -13.28
C TRP A 40 25.12 0.94 -12.50
N HIS A 41 25.23 2.27 -12.60
CA HIS A 41 24.29 3.18 -11.93
C HIS A 41 22.90 3.11 -12.54
N LEU A 42 22.79 2.89 -13.86
CA LEU A 42 21.50 2.66 -14.52
C LEU A 42 20.85 1.39 -13.98
N ILE A 43 21.58 0.27 -13.94
CA ILE A 43 21.05 -1.00 -13.44
C ILE A 43 20.61 -0.86 -11.98
N THR A 44 21.44 -0.25 -11.12
CA THR A 44 21.08 -0.07 -9.71
C THR A 44 19.88 0.85 -9.51
N THR A 45 19.76 1.93 -10.30
CA THR A 45 18.61 2.84 -10.19
C THR A 45 17.33 2.16 -10.64
N MET A 46 17.36 1.46 -11.77
CA MET A 46 16.24 0.65 -12.27
C MET A 46 15.79 -0.37 -11.21
N LEU A 47 16.71 -1.21 -10.72
CA LEU A 47 16.40 -2.23 -9.71
C LEU A 47 15.81 -1.62 -8.44
N LEU A 48 16.39 -0.53 -7.92
CA LEU A 48 15.93 0.11 -6.70
C LEU A 48 14.54 0.72 -6.87
N THR A 49 14.27 1.37 -8.00
CA THR A 49 12.92 1.88 -8.29
C THR A 49 11.92 0.76 -8.56
N GLY A 50 12.34 -0.32 -9.22
CA GLY A 50 11.49 -1.49 -9.50
C GLY A 50 11.04 -2.17 -8.21
N THR A 51 11.98 -2.52 -7.32
CA THR A 51 11.66 -3.15 -6.03
C THR A 51 10.92 -2.20 -5.10
N GLY A 52 11.29 -0.91 -5.07
CA GLY A 52 10.59 0.12 -4.30
C GLY A 52 9.13 0.27 -4.73
N PHE A 53 8.86 0.30 -6.03
CA PHE A 53 7.49 0.41 -6.55
C PHE A 53 6.67 -0.86 -6.30
N GLN A 54 7.30 -2.04 -6.38
CA GLN A 54 6.65 -3.30 -6.02
C GLN A 54 6.28 -3.36 -4.53
N ALA A 55 7.19 -2.96 -3.65
CA ALA A 55 6.93 -2.90 -2.21
C ALA A 55 5.83 -1.87 -1.90
N TYR A 56 5.86 -0.71 -2.55
CA TYR A 56 4.83 0.32 -2.42
C TYR A 56 3.45 -0.19 -2.86
N SER A 57 3.37 -0.88 -4.01
CA SER A 57 2.12 -1.45 -4.51
C SER A 57 1.52 -2.45 -3.53
N GLY A 58 2.34 -3.35 -2.97
CA GLY A 58 1.88 -4.34 -1.99
C GLY A 58 1.40 -3.70 -0.68
N ALA A 59 2.15 -2.70 -0.18
CA ALA A 59 1.74 -1.95 1.00
C ALA A 59 0.41 -1.20 0.75
N HIS A 60 0.30 -0.51 -0.39
CA HIS A 60 -0.91 0.21 -0.77
C HIS A 60 -2.13 -0.72 -0.83
N GLU A 61 -2.00 -1.89 -1.46
CA GLU A 61 -3.07 -2.88 -1.55
C GLU A 61 -3.55 -3.34 -0.16
N SER A 62 -2.61 -3.67 0.74
CA SER A 62 -2.92 -4.07 2.11
C SER A 62 -3.66 -2.98 2.91
N PHE A 63 -3.28 -1.71 2.75
CA PHE A 63 -3.95 -0.60 3.41
C PHE A 63 -5.35 -0.37 2.85
N THR A 64 -5.51 -0.47 1.52
CA THR A 64 -6.82 -0.33 0.88
C THR A 64 -7.78 -1.44 1.33
N ASP A 65 -7.29 -2.67 1.46
CA ASP A 65 -8.08 -3.79 1.94
C ASP A 65 -8.50 -3.62 3.41
N ASP A 66 -7.61 -3.13 4.27
CA ASP A 66 -7.95 -2.84 5.66
C ASP A 66 -9.02 -1.73 5.79
N LEU A 67 -8.91 -0.66 4.98
CA LEU A 67 -9.92 0.40 4.94
C LEU A 67 -11.28 -0.13 4.46
N VAL A 68 -11.29 -0.97 3.42
CA VAL A 68 -12.51 -1.60 2.92
C VAL A 68 -13.11 -2.53 3.98
N ARG A 69 -12.29 -3.31 4.69
CA ARG A 69 -12.71 -4.17 5.79
C ARG A 69 -13.33 -3.37 6.94
N LYS A 70 -12.67 -2.31 7.39
CA LYS A 70 -13.18 -1.40 8.44
C LYS A 70 -14.51 -0.75 8.03
N ARG A 71 -14.62 -0.31 6.77
CA ARG A 71 -15.88 0.22 6.22
C ARG A 71 -17.01 -0.80 6.26
N ARG A 72 -16.76 -2.06 5.86
CA ARG A 72 -17.77 -3.13 5.91
C ARG A 72 -18.24 -3.40 7.34
N LEU A 73 -17.31 -3.48 8.30
CA LEU A 73 -17.64 -3.65 9.72
C LEU A 73 -18.48 -2.50 10.26
N TYR A 74 -18.14 -1.25 9.92
CA TYR A 74 -18.91 -0.08 10.33
C TYR A 74 -20.35 -0.12 9.80
N VAL A 75 -20.53 -0.43 8.52
CA VAL A 75 -21.86 -0.54 7.89
C VAL A 75 -22.69 -1.66 8.54
N GLN A 76 -22.07 -2.81 8.81
CA GLN A 76 -22.74 -3.91 9.52
C GLN A 76 -23.19 -3.52 10.93
N ARG A 77 -22.33 -2.84 11.71
CA ARG A 77 -22.69 -2.34 13.06
C ARG A 77 -23.82 -1.31 12.99
N ARG A 78 -23.79 -0.39 12.01
CA ARG A 78 -24.87 0.59 11.80
C ARG A 78 -26.20 -0.09 11.47
N ARG A 79 -26.19 -1.12 10.62
CA ARG A 79 -27.40 -1.92 10.32
C ARG A 79 -27.91 -2.68 11.55
N LYS A 80 -27.01 -3.28 12.35
CA LYS A 80 -27.38 -3.93 13.62
C LYS A 80 -28.01 -2.93 14.60
N ARG A 81 -27.49 -1.70 14.70
CA ARG A 81 -28.08 -0.63 15.54
C ARG A 81 -29.50 -0.25 15.12
N PHE A 82 -29.81 -0.29 13.82
CA PHE A 82 -31.14 0.04 13.30
C PHE A 82 -32.15 -1.09 13.49
N ASN A 83 -31.71 -2.36 13.52
CA ASN A 83 -32.58 -3.53 13.67
C ASN A 83 -32.83 -3.94 15.13
N SER A 84 -32.21 -3.29 16.11
CA SER A 84 -32.21 -3.75 17.52
C SER A 84 -32.65 -2.65 18.51
N SER A 85 -33.82 -2.07 18.28
CA SER A 85 -34.36 -0.98 19.10
C SER A 85 -34.66 -1.34 20.56
N ASP A 86 -34.33 -2.56 21.02
CA ASP A 86 -34.61 -3.04 22.39
C ASP A 86 -33.37 -3.17 23.32
N ASP A 87 -32.13 -3.15 22.81
CA ASP A 87 -30.91 -3.41 23.64
C ASP A 87 -29.98 -2.18 23.74
N VAL A 88 -30.40 -1.16 24.50
CA VAL A 88 -29.64 0.10 24.66
C VAL A 88 -28.64 0.06 25.83
N ALA A 89 -28.88 -0.77 26.85
CA ALA A 89 -28.09 -0.76 28.09
C ALA A 89 -26.73 -1.49 27.97
N ASP A 90 -26.68 -2.65 27.33
CA ASP A 90 -25.45 -3.46 27.23
C ASP A 90 -24.37 -2.80 26.34
N ARG A 91 -24.78 -1.91 25.44
CA ARG A 91 -23.89 -1.26 24.46
C ARG A 91 -23.01 -0.15 25.02
N VAL A 92 -23.41 0.50 26.11
CA VAL A 92 -22.62 1.60 26.69
C VAL A 92 -21.33 1.07 27.34
N ASN A 93 -21.33 -0.18 27.81
CA ASN A 93 -20.14 -0.81 28.38
C ASN A 93 -19.18 -1.31 27.30
N ASP A 94 -19.67 -1.99 26.26
CA ASP A 94 -18.82 -2.50 25.18
C ASP A 94 -18.09 -1.38 24.42
N ASP A 95 -18.75 -0.25 24.18
CA ASP A 95 -18.12 0.89 23.50
C ASP A 95 -17.04 1.54 24.39
N LYS A 96 -17.22 1.60 25.72
CA LYS A 96 -16.18 2.13 26.65
C LYS A 96 -14.93 1.26 26.67
N ASP A 97 -15.09 -0.05 26.65
CA ASP A 97 -13.95 -0.98 26.64
C ASP A 97 -13.19 -0.95 25.31
N LEU A 98 -13.90 -0.71 24.20
CA LEU A 98 -13.28 -0.54 22.89
C LEU A 98 -12.39 0.71 22.80
N TYR A 99 -12.85 1.86 23.30
CA TYR A 99 -12.04 3.09 23.30
C TYR A 99 -10.80 2.98 24.19
N LYS A 100 -10.90 2.25 25.30
CA LYS A 100 -9.78 2.00 26.20
C LYS A 100 -8.69 1.16 25.53
N ASN A 101 -9.07 0.15 24.74
CA ASN A 101 -8.11 -0.68 24.02
C ASN A 101 -7.45 0.05 22.84
N ILE A 102 -8.23 0.84 22.08
CA ILE A 102 -7.68 1.67 20.99
C ILE A 102 -6.66 2.70 21.52
N SER A 103 -6.92 3.30 22.69
CA SER A 103 -5.98 4.25 23.30
C SER A 103 -4.66 3.61 23.76
N LYS A 104 -4.70 2.32 24.15
CA LYS A 104 -3.49 1.57 24.53
C LYS A 104 -2.65 1.19 23.32
N ASP A 105 -3.28 0.76 22.23
CA ASP A 105 -2.58 0.39 20.99
C ASP A 105 -1.98 1.60 20.25
N LEU A 106 -2.47 2.81 20.51
CA LEU A 106 -1.93 4.08 19.97
C LEU A 106 -0.80 4.67 20.81
N ALA A 107 -0.61 4.21 22.06
CA ALA A 107 0.40 4.73 22.99
C ALA A 107 1.68 3.85 23.04
N GLN A 108 1.70 2.73 22.32
CA GLN A 108 2.88 1.91 22.05
C GLN A 108 3.47 2.27 20.68
#